data_AF-A0A5F1FDH3-F1
#
_entry.id   AF-A0A5F1FDH3-F1
#
_cell.length_a   1.000
_cell.length_b   1.000
_cell.length_c   1.000
_cell.angle_alpha   90.00
_cell.angle_beta   90.00
_cell.angle_gamma   90.00
#
_symmetry.space_group_name_H-M   'P 1'
#
loop_
_entity.id
_entity.type
_entity.pdbx_description
1 polymer ?
#
loop_
_entity_poly.entity_id
_entity_poly.type
_entity_poly.pdbx_seq_one_letter_code
_entity_poly.pdbx_strand_id
1 'polypeptide(L)'
;MTELTKEQLIEEAKLKIAIAKCHPNSGMARVEGELFKIALASLEAEPIAWVCGENIILFNPDTVEAYAKRAEISPKPLFAAPPVLPDRPVVSLEAEPVVVNDDMAYAFHHALSDSSLGSDEIEEIKTGLRAAFANATVQPALIVPDEIEPDDSNTFDYVDGWNACREAMLQDNRGK
;
A
#
# COMPACT_ATOMS: atom_id res chain seq x y z
N MET A 1 11.95 26.23 26.67
CA MET A 1 11.08 25.55 25.69
C MET A 1 10.74 24.21 26.32
N THR A 2 9.50 24.00 26.73
CA THR A 2 9.07 22.73 27.34
C THR A 2 8.83 21.73 26.22
N GLU A 3 9.59 20.64 26.19
CA GLU A 3 9.34 19.52 25.28
C GLU A 3 8.08 18.77 25.74
N LEU A 4 7.19 18.46 24.81
CA LEU A 4 6.00 17.66 25.07
C LEU A 4 6.41 16.19 25.23
N THR A 5 5.88 15.51 26.25
CA THR A 5 6.16 14.08 26.43
C THR A 5 5.35 13.23 25.45
N LYS A 6 5.78 11.98 25.25
CA LYS A 6 5.06 11.01 24.39
C LYS A 6 3.62 10.81 24.88
N GLU A 7 3.42 10.76 26.19
CA GLU A 7 2.12 10.57 26.83
C GLU A 7 1.20 11.76 26.54
N GLN A 8 1.72 12.99 26.64
CA GLN A 8 0.97 14.20 26.32
C GLN A 8 0.52 14.23 24.85
N LEU A 9 1.40 13.80 23.94
CA LEU A 9 1.07 13.71 22.51
C LEU A 9 0.00 12.64 22.24
N ILE A 10 0.05 11.50 22.95
CA ILE A 10 -0.96 10.45 22.85
C ILE A 10 -2.33 10.94 23.35
N GLU A 11 -2.36 11.62 24.50
CA GLU A 11 -3.60 12.19 25.04
C GLU A 11 -4.21 13.23 24.10
N GLU A 12 -3.38 14.13 23.56
CA GLU A 12 -3.81 15.15 22.59
C GLU A 12 -4.36 14.52 21.31
N ALA A 13 -3.69 13.49 20.77
CA ALA A 13 -4.17 12.78 19.58
C ALA A 13 -5.54 12.11 19.84
N LYS A 14 -5.70 11.45 21.00
CA LYS A 14 -6.99 10.83 21.40
C LYS A 14 -8.10 11.87 21.53
N LEU A 15 -7.81 13.03 22.11
CA LEU A 15 -8.75 14.14 22.22
C LEU A 15 -9.19 14.66 20.85
N LYS A 16 -8.24 14.90 19.94
CA LYS A 16 -8.56 15.42 18.59
C LYS A 16 -9.37 14.42 17.75
N ILE A 17 -9.09 13.13 17.88
CA ILE A 17 -9.93 12.07 17.27
C ILE A 17 -11.35 12.11 17.83
N ALA A 18 -11.53 12.31 19.15
CA ALA A 18 -12.85 12.40 19.75
C ALA A 18 -13.62 13.64 19.27
N ILE A 19 -12.96 14.80 19.16
CA ILE A 19 -13.54 16.03 18.62
C ILE A 19 -13.98 15.83 17.17
N ALA A 20 -13.15 15.21 16.33
CA ALA A 20 -13.49 14.93 14.94
C ALA A 20 -14.78 14.10 14.81
N LYS A 21 -15.00 13.12 15.70
CA LYS A 21 -16.23 12.31 15.74
C LYS A 21 -17.48 13.12 16.09
N CYS A 22 -17.36 14.21 16.83
CA CYS A 22 -18.47 15.12 17.14
C CYS A 22 -18.89 15.97 15.93
N HIS A 23 -18.09 16.02 14.86
CA HIS A 23 -18.33 16.82 13.66
C HIS A 23 -18.36 15.96 12.38
N PRO A 24 -19.28 14.97 12.26
CA PRO A 24 -19.24 13.97 11.19
C PRO A 24 -19.45 14.54 9.77
N ASN A 25 -20.06 15.72 9.65
CA ASN A 25 -20.34 16.37 8.37
C ASN A 25 -19.25 17.36 7.93
N SER A 26 -18.20 17.55 8.75
CA SER A 26 -17.07 18.42 8.40
C SER A 26 -15.99 17.62 7.68
N GLY A 27 -15.76 17.93 6.40
CA GLY A 27 -14.69 17.30 5.62
C GLY A 27 -13.31 17.49 6.24
N MET A 28 -13.06 18.69 6.79
CA MET A 28 -11.81 19.02 7.50
C MET A 28 -11.65 18.18 8.76
N ALA A 29 -12.68 18.08 9.60
CA ALA A 29 -12.62 17.28 10.82
C ALA A 29 -12.42 15.79 10.52
N ARG A 30 -12.97 15.29 9.41
CA ARG A 30 -12.77 13.91 8.96
C ARG A 30 -11.31 13.64 8.60
N VAL A 31 -10.70 14.51 7.78
CA VAL A 31 -9.29 14.36 7.38
C VAL A 31 -8.36 14.49 8.59
N GLU A 32 -8.58 15.50 9.44
CA GLU A 32 -7.78 15.66 10.66
C GLU A 32 -7.92 14.45 11.59
N GLY A 33 -9.14 13.92 11.77
CA GLY A 33 -9.38 12.72 12.55
C GLY A 33 -8.59 11.51 12.05
N GLU A 34 -8.53 11.28 10.73
CA GLU A 34 -7.71 10.21 10.15
C GLU A 34 -6.21 10.44 10.35
N LEU A 35 -5.73 11.67 10.18
CA LEU A 35 -4.32 12.01 10.45
C LEU A 35 -3.94 11.74 11.90
N PHE A 36 -4.79 12.10 12.86
CA PHE A 36 -4.53 11.82 14.27
C PHE A 36 -4.60 10.33 14.60
N LYS A 37 -5.41 9.54 13.91
CA LYS A 37 -5.40 8.07 14.07
C LYS A 37 -4.07 7.47 13.61
N ILE A 38 -3.53 7.93 12.47
CA ILE A 38 -2.22 7.49 11.97
C ILE A 38 -1.12 7.90 12.96
N ALA A 39 -1.14 9.15 13.43
CA ALA A 39 -0.19 9.64 14.42
C ALA A 39 -0.26 8.84 15.73
N LEU A 40 -1.47 8.54 16.22
CA LEU A 40 -1.68 7.74 17.42
C LEU A 40 -1.13 6.32 17.25
N ALA A 41 -1.44 5.66 16.14
CA ALA A 41 -0.90 4.34 15.82
C ALA A 41 0.64 4.35 15.75
N SER A 42 1.23 5.41 15.19
CA SER A 42 2.68 5.58 15.15
C SER A 42 3.30 5.82 16.53
N LEU A 43 2.61 6.52 17.43
CA LEU A 43 3.08 6.75 18.80
C LEU A 43 2.96 5.48 19.65
N GLU A 44 1.91 4.70 19.47
CA GLU A 44 1.65 3.46 20.21
C GLU A 44 2.34 2.22 19.60
N ALA A 45 2.99 2.35 18.45
CA ALA A 45 3.69 1.25 17.79
C ALA A 45 4.79 0.64 18.68
N GLU A 46 4.79 -0.69 18.76
CA GLU A 46 5.89 -1.47 19.35
C GLU A 46 6.94 -1.79 18.28
N PRO A 47 8.23 -1.74 18.63
CA PRO A 47 9.31 -2.13 17.72
C PRO A 47 9.26 -3.62 17.41
N ILE A 48 9.52 -3.97 16.15
CA ILE A 48 9.56 -5.36 15.67
C ILE A 48 10.96 -5.97 15.71
N ALA A 49 11.99 -5.12 15.78
CA ALA A 49 13.38 -5.52 15.82
C ALA A 49 14.23 -4.37 16.39
N TRP A 50 15.49 -4.65 16.68
CA TRP A 50 16.46 -3.66 17.15
C TRP A 50 17.80 -3.88 16.47
N VAL A 51 18.40 -2.77 16.03
CA VAL A 51 19.78 -2.73 15.58
C VAL A 51 20.68 -2.52 16.77
N CYS A 52 21.64 -3.42 16.93
CA CYS A 52 22.62 -3.45 18.00
C CYS A 52 24.02 -3.36 17.39
N GLY A 53 24.67 -2.20 17.46
CA GLY A 53 25.97 -1.98 16.81
C GLY A 53 25.86 -1.89 15.29
N GLU A 54 26.91 -2.29 14.56
CA GLU A 54 26.99 -2.04 13.11
C GLU A 54 26.24 -3.05 12.23
N ASN A 55 26.08 -4.31 12.66
CA ASN A 55 25.56 -5.38 11.78
C ASN A 55 24.67 -6.43 12.48
N ILE A 56 24.15 -6.15 13.68
CA ILE A 56 23.35 -7.14 14.43
C ILE A 56 21.91 -6.64 14.52
N ILE A 57 20.99 -7.50 14.06
CA ILE A 57 19.55 -7.29 14.18
C ILE A 57 19.00 -8.37 15.11
N LEU A 58 18.31 -7.95 16.17
CA LEU A 58 17.67 -8.83 17.13
C LEU A 58 16.16 -8.61 17.12
N PHE A 59 15.39 -9.68 17.23
CA PHE A 59 13.92 -9.64 17.16
C PHE A 59 13.25 -9.89 18.51
N ASN A 60 13.97 -10.47 19.47
CA ASN A 60 13.44 -10.73 20.80
C ASN A 60 13.94 -9.66 21.79
N PRO A 61 13.04 -8.91 22.45
CA PRO A 61 13.40 -7.83 23.38
C PRO A 61 14.28 -8.32 24.55
N ASP A 62 14.05 -9.52 25.07
CA ASP A 62 14.85 -10.06 26.19
C ASP A 62 16.32 -10.24 25.78
N THR A 63 16.55 -10.74 24.57
CA THR A 63 17.90 -10.85 24.00
C THR A 63 18.53 -9.49 23.69
N VAL A 64 17.73 -8.49 23.31
CA VAL A 64 18.20 -7.13 23.07
C VAL A 64 18.74 -6.53 24.35
N GLU A 65 17.99 -6.59 25.45
CA GLU A 65 18.42 -6.03 26.73
C GLU A 65 19.69 -6.72 27.25
N ALA A 66 19.73 -8.05 27.20
CA ALA A 66 20.89 -8.82 27.64
C ALA A 66 22.15 -8.49 26.81
N TYR A 67 22.00 -8.36 25.49
CA TYR A 67 23.11 -8.03 24.60
C TYR A 67 23.57 -6.57 24.78
N ALA A 68 22.63 -5.63 24.85
CA ALA A 68 22.90 -4.21 25.08
C ALA A 68 23.72 -3.97 26.35
N LYS A 69 23.31 -4.63 27.44
CA LYS A 69 24.01 -4.55 28.73
C LYS A 69 25.41 -5.15 28.68
N ARG A 70 25.61 -6.24 27.94
CA ARG A 70 26.91 -6.91 27.81
C ARG A 70 27.88 -6.15 26.91
N ALA A 71 27.39 -5.59 25.81
CA ALA A 71 28.19 -4.92 24.81
C ALA A 71 28.28 -3.40 25.02
N GLU A 72 27.62 -2.85 26.05
CA GLU A 72 27.53 -1.42 26.34
C GLU A 72 27.07 -0.57 25.14
N ILE A 73 26.11 -1.12 24.38
CA ILE A 73 25.53 -0.46 23.20
C ILE A 73 24.10 -0.02 23.48
N SER A 74 23.66 1.03 22.79
CA SER A 74 22.27 1.48 22.79
C SER A 74 21.52 0.84 21.62
N PRO A 75 20.51 -0.02 21.86
CA PRO A 75 19.72 -0.63 20.80
C PRO A 75 18.87 0.42 20.11
N LYS A 76 18.94 0.49 18.78
CA LYS A 76 18.05 1.34 17.98
C LYS A 76 16.82 0.53 17.57
N PRO A 77 15.61 0.89 18.02
CA PRO A 77 14.39 0.18 17.62
C PRO A 77 14.13 0.35 16.12
N LEU A 78 13.62 -0.71 15.50
CA LEU A 78 13.10 -0.76 14.15
C LEU A 78 11.60 -1.04 14.25
N PHE A 79 10.80 -0.15 13.66
CA PHE A 79 9.35 -0.28 13.64
C PHE A 79 8.89 -0.79 12.28
N ALA A 80 7.81 -1.55 12.25
CA ALA A 80 7.10 -1.79 11.01
C ALA A 80 6.55 -0.45 10.49
N ALA A 81 6.68 -0.20 9.19
CA ALA A 81 5.86 0.82 8.57
C ALA A 81 4.39 0.38 8.72
N PRO A 82 3.48 1.22 9.25
CA PRO A 82 2.07 0.89 9.27
C PRO A 82 1.64 0.52 7.85
N PRO A 83 0.93 -0.61 7.63
CA PRO A 83 0.38 -0.90 6.33
C PRO A 83 -0.53 0.28 5.95
N VAL A 84 -0.27 0.90 4.80
CA VAL A 84 -1.23 1.83 4.21
C VAL A 84 -2.46 0.97 3.91
N LEU A 85 -3.47 1.04 4.77
CA LEU A 85 -4.77 0.44 4.52
C LEU A 85 -5.55 1.45 3.67
N PRO A 86 -5.65 1.31 2.34
CA PRO A 86 -6.73 1.97 1.64
C PRO A 86 -8.02 1.27 2.09
N ASP A 87 -8.68 1.84 3.09
CA ASP A 87 -10.09 1.54 3.45
C ASP A 87 -11.04 2.07 2.36
N ARG A 88 -10.75 1.76 1.09
CA ARG A 88 -11.73 1.89 0.01
C ARG A 88 -12.30 0.51 -0.27
N PRO A 89 -13.63 0.38 -0.42
CA PRO A 89 -14.17 -0.82 -1.02
C PRO A 89 -13.49 -0.96 -2.38
N VAL A 90 -12.75 -2.05 -2.55
CA VAL A 90 -12.27 -2.46 -3.86
C VAL A 90 -13.56 -2.70 -4.65
N VAL A 91 -13.93 -1.74 -5.50
CA VAL A 91 -14.87 -2.03 -6.58
C VAL A 91 -14.09 -2.98 -7.46
N SER A 92 -14.29 -4.27 -7.21
CA SER A 92 -13.89 -5.33 -8.11
C SER A 92 -14.64 -5.02 -9.40
N LEU A 93 -13.95 -4.39 -10.35
CA LEU A 93 -14.36 -4.53 -11.74
C LEU A 93 -14.19 -6.02 -11.99
N GLU A 94 -15.31 -6.74 -12.01
CA GLU A 94 -15.40 -8.15 -12.37
C GLU A 94 -14.88 -8.27 -13.81
N ALA A 95 -13.56 -8.29 -13.97
CA ALA A 95 -12.92 -8.67 -15.20
C ALA A 95 -13.27 -10.14 -15.40
N GLU A 96 -14.04 -10.43 -16.44
CA GLU A 96 -14.42 -11.81 -16.76
C GLU A 96 -13.16 -12.69 -16.76
N PRO A 97 -13.16 -13.82 -16.03
CA PRO A 97 -11.99 -14.65 -15.92
C PRO A 97 -11.59 -15.14 -17.31
N VAL A 98 -10.35 -14.83 -17.72
CA VAL A 98 -9.83 -15.26 -19.03
C VAL A 98 -9.86 -16.79 -19.10
N VAL A 99 -10.68 -17.32 -20.00
CA VAL A 99 -10.82 -18.77 -20.20
C VAL A 99 -9.60 -19.31 -20.93
N VAL A 100 -8.69 -19.94 -20.18
CA VAL A 100 -7.50 -20.61 -20.74
C VAL A 100 -7.90 -21.93 -21.40
N ASN A 101 -7.66 -22.04 -22.71
CA ASN A 101 -7.95 -23.21 -23.56
C ASN A 101 -6.67 -23.99 -23.97
N ASP A 102 -6.85 -25.10 -24.68
CA ASP A 102 -5.74 -25.95 -25.18
C ASP A 102 -4.83 -25.21 -26.16
N ASP A 103 -5.40 -24.42 -27.07
CA ASP A 103 -4.64 -23.69 -28.09
C ASP A 103 -3.66 -22.69 -27.47
N MET A 104 -4.06 -22.03 -26.37
CA MET A 104 -3.20 -21.12 -25.60
C MET A 104 -2.03 -21.87 -24.95
N ALA A 105 -2.28 -23.05 -24.39
CA ALA A 105 -1.24 -23.88 -23.78
C ALA A 105 -0.24 -24.38 -24.84
N TYR A 106 -0.75 -24.79 -26.00
CA TYR A 106 0.06 -25.23 -27.13
C TYR A 106 0.92 -24.09 -27.70
N ALA A 107 0.33 -22.89 -27.88
CA ALA A 107 1.05 -21.70 -28.33
C ALA A 107 2.14 -21.26 -27.34
N PHE A 108 1.87 -21.34 -26.03
CA PHE A 108 2.85 -21.03 -25.00
C PHE A 108 4.04 -21.99 -25.03
N HIS A 109 3.77 -23.28 -25.16
CA HIS A 109 4.83 -24.28 -25.25
C HIS A 109 5.68 -24.08 -26.51
N HIS A 110 5.06 -23.87 -27.69
CA HIS A 110 5.78 -23.58 -28.94
C HIS A 110 6.64 -22.32 -28.88
N ALA A 111 6.27 -21.33 -28.05
CA ALA A 111 7.09 -20.15 -27.86
C ALA A 111 8.41 -20.44 -27.12
N LEU A 112 8.47 -21.51 -26.34
CA LEU A 112 9.63 -21.89 -25.52
C LEU A 112 10.37 -23.13 -26.04
N SER A 113 9.66 -24.05 -26.71
CA SER A 113 10.20 -25.32 -27.18
C SER A 113 9.41 -25.87 -28.37
N ASP A 114 10.11 -26.35 -29.39
CA ASP A 114 9.54 -27.04 -30.56
C ASP A 114 9.26 -28.54 -30.29
N SER A 115 9.38 -29.00 -29.04
CA SER A 115 9.15 -30.40 -28.66
C SER A 115 7.66 -30.79 -28.70
N SER A 116 7.39 -32.09 -28.91
CA SER A 116 6.02 -32.60 -28.87
C SER A 116 5.51 -32.68 -27.42
N LEU A 117 4.34 -32.11 -27.17
CA LEU A 117 3.66 -32.10 -25.87
C LEU A 117 2.88 -33.39 -25.62
N GLY A 118 2.94 -33.90 -24.38
CA GLY A 118 2.02 -34.88 -23.85
C GLY A 118 0.70 -34.26 -23.36
N SER A 119 -0.36 -35.07 -23.28
CA SER A 119 -1.67 -34.67 -22.73
C SER A 119 -1.56 -34.08 -21.31
N ASP A 120 -0.72 -34.68 -20.48
CA ASP A 120 -0.60 -34.33 -19.06
C ASP A 120 0.12 -32.99 -18.87
N GLU A 121 1.04 -32.65 -19.77
CA GLU A 121 1.78 -31.37 -19.78
C GLU A 121 0.88 -30.21 -20.18
N ILE A 122 -0.11 -30.44 -21.05
CA ILE A 122 -1.06 -29.41 -21.49
C ILE A 122 -1.91 -28.93 -20.31
N GLU A 123 -2.39 -29.83 -19.46
CA GLU A 123 -3.19 -29.46 -18.28
C GLU A 123 -2.35 -28.74 -17.20
N GLU A 124 -1.07 -29.09 -17.05
CA GLU A 124 -0.14 -28.36 -16.17
C GLU A 124 0.10 -26.93 -16.65
N ILE A 125 0.31 -26.75 -17.96
CA ILE A 125 0.50 -25.43 -18.57
C ILE A 125 -0.78 -24.59 -18.43
N LYS A 126 -1.95 -25.17 -18.70
CA LYS A 126 -3.23 -24.46 -18.48
C LYS A 126 -3.40 -24.04 -17.03
N THR A 127 -3.04 -24.91 -16.08
CA THR A 127 -3.13 -24.62 -14.65
C THR A 127 -2.20 -23.48 -14.26
N GLY A 128 -0.96 -23.50 -14.75
CA GLY A 128 0.01 -22.42 -14.53
C GLY A 128 -0.44 -21.08 -15.12
N LEU A 129 -0.98 -21.09 -16.36
CA LEU A 129 -1.52 -19.90 -17.00
C LEU A 129 -2.72 -19.33 -16.24
N ARG A 130 -3.65 -20.18 -15.78
CA ARG A 130 -4.79 -19.75 -14.94
C ARG A 130 -4.32 -19.12 -13.64
N ALA A 131 -3.32 -19.71 -12.98
CA ALA A 131 -2.73 -19.16 -11.76
C ALA A 131 -2.04 -17.81 -12.02
N ALA A 132 -1.32 -17.67 -13.14
CA ALA A 132 -0.69 -16.42 -13.53
C ALA A 132 -1.71 -15.33 -13.83
N PHE A 133 -2.79 -15.64 -14.58
CA PHE A 133 -3.87 -14.69 -14.84
C PHE A 133 -4.62 -14.28 -13.56
N ALA A 134 -4.86 -15.21 -12.64
CA ALA A 134 -5.47 -14.90 -11.33
C ALA A 134 -4.61 -13.98 -10.46
N ASN A 135 -3.27 -14.04 -10.59
CA ASN A 135 -2.37 -13.12 -9.90
C ASN A 135 -2.20 -11.78 -10.65
N ALA A 136 -2.36 -11.75 -11.97
CA ALA A 136 -2.20 -10.55 -12.80
C ALA A 136 -3.39 -9.57 -12.70
N THR A 137 -4.56 -10.01 -12.23
CA THR A 137 -5.72 -9.12 -11.96
C THR A 137 -5.50 -8.19 -10.76
N VAL A 138 -4.33 -8.25 -10.12
CA VAL A 138 -3.85 -7.24 -9.14
C VAL A 138 -3.03 -6.17 -9.86
N GLN A 139 -3.55 -5.60 -10.96
CA GLN A 139 -3.03 -4.31 -11.40
C GLN A 139 -3.55 -3.24 -10.43
N PRO A 140 -2.70 -2.36 -9.88
CA PRO A 140 -3.22 -1.22 -9.12
C PRO A 140 -4.17 -0.46 -10.04
N ALA A 141 -5.43 -0.38 -9.64
CA ALA A 141 -6.45 0.33 -10.41
C ALA A 141 -5.90 1.72 -10.78
N LEU A 142 -5.97 2.08 -12.06
CA LEU A 142 -5.60 3.41 -12.52
C LEU A 142 -6.60 4.41 -11.91
N ILE A 143 -6.25 4.95 -10.74
CA ILE A 143 -7.06 5.96 -10.06
C ILE A 143 -6.86 7.26 -10.83
N VAL A 144 -7.88 7.64 -11.60
CA VAL A 144 -7.94 8.96 -12.22
C VAL A 144 -8.11 10.00 -11.10
N PRO A 145 -7.17 10.94 -10.93
CA PRO A 145 -7.30 11.99 -9.92
C PRO A 145 -8.47 12.95 -10.20
N ASP A 146 -8.92 13.68 -9.18
CA ASP A 146 -10.00 14.67 -9.32
C ASP A 146 -9.58 15.86 -10.20
N GLU A 147 -10.58 16.48 -10.85
CA GLU A 147 -10.38 17.70 -11.64
C GLU A 147 -10.02 18.86 -10.71
N ILE A 148 -9.04 19.66 -11.11
CA ILE A 148 -8.61 20.84 -10.36
C ILE A 148 -9.17 22.08 -11.04
N GLU A 149 -9.84 22.94 -10.30
CA GLU A 149 -10.26 24.27 -10.74
C GLU A 149 -9.12 25.29 -10.52
N PRO A 150 -9.00 26.32 -11.37
CA PRO A 150 -8.06 27.39 -11.15
C PRO A 150 -8.43 28.18 -9.89
N ASP A 151 -7.46 28.35 -8.97
CA ASP A 151 -7.61 29.13 -7.75
C ASP A 151 -6.40 30.07 -7.54
N ASP A 152 -6.47 30.98 -6.56
CA ASP A 152 -5.40 31.94 -6.27
C ASP A 152 -4.08 31.29 -5.80
N SER A 153 -4.09 29.97 -5.54
CA SER A 153 -2.98 29.19 -5.01
C SER A 153 -2.27 28.32 -6.07
N ASN A 154 -2.88 28.13 -7.24
CA ASN A 154 -2.34 27.33 -8.33
C ASN A 154 -2.03 28.18 -9.58
N THR A 155 -1.07 27.74 -10.40
CA THR A 155 -0.72 28.42 -11.66
C THR A 155 -1.56 27.84 -12.79
N PHE A 156 -2.15 28.66 -13.67
CA PHE A 156 -3.00 28.20 -14.78
C PHE A 156 -2.34 27.09 -15.62
N ASP A 157 -1.04 27.19 -15.91
CA ASP A 157 -0.29 26.17 -16.65
C ASP A 157 -0.23 24.79 -15.95
N TYR A 158 -0.28 24.78 -14.61
CA TYR A 158 -0.33 23.55 -13.82
C TYR A 158 -1.72 22.90 -13.88
N VAL A 159 -2.78 23.72 -13.80
CA VAL A 159 -4.18 23.26 -13.88
C VAL A 159 -4.47 22.63 -15.25
N ASP A 160 -4.05 23.30 -16.33
CA ASP A 160 -4.23 22.81 -17.69
C ASP A 160 -3.45 21.51 -17.93
N GLY A 161 -2.19 21.44 -17.49
CA GLY A 161 -1.37 20.24 -17.61
C GLY A 161 -1.92 19.05 -16.80
N TRP A 162 -2.41 19.31 -15.59
CA TRP A 162 -3.03 18.32 -14.73
C TRP A 162 -4.31 17.74 -15.36
N ASN A 163 -5.22 18.62 -15.78
CA ASN A 163 -6.50 18.21 -16.36
C ASN A 163 -6.32 17.52 -17.72
N ALA A 164 -5.31 17.90 -18.53
CA ALA A 164 -4.98 17.19 -19.77
C ALA A 164 -4.46 15.76 -19.52
N CYS A 165 -3.63 15.58 -18.49
CA CYS A 165 -3.14 14.26 -18.09
C CYS A 165 -4.27 13.37 -17.55
N ARG A 166 -5.17 13.96 -16.76
CA ARG A 166 -6.39 13.31 -16.26
C ARG A 166 -7.30 12.86 -17.41
N GLU A 167 -7.54 13.71 -18.41
CA GLU A 167 -8.35 13.36 -19.58
C GLU A 167 -7.73 12.23 -20.40
N ALA A 168 -6.40 12.18 -20.53
CA ALA A 168 -5.71 11.07 -21.19
C ALA A 168 -5.93 9.74 -20.43
N MET A 169 -5.86 9.76 -19.10
CA MET A 169 -6.17 8.58 -18.26
C MET A 169 -7.64 8.15 -18.38
N LEU A 170 -8.57 9.09 -18.56
CA LEU A 170 -10.00 8.79 -18.83
C LEU A 170 -10.24 8.26 -20.24
N GLN A 171 -9.45 8.67 -21.24
CA GLN A 171 -9.54 8.14 -22.59
C GLN A 171 -8.98 6.72 -22.70
N ASP A 172 -7.91 6.40 -21.98
CA ASP A 172 -7.33 5.05 -21.94
C ASP A 172 -8.31 4.04 -21.30
N ASN A 173 -9.07 4.47 -20.28
CA ASN A 173 -10.15 3.67 -19.68
C ASN A 173 -11.40 3.48 -20.57
N ARG A 174 -11.53 4.21 -21.68
CA ARG A 174 -12.63 4.05 -22.65
C ARG A 174 -12.27 3.14 -23.82
N GLY A 175 -11.08 2.54 -23.80
CA GLY A 175 -10.54 1.74 -24.90
C GLY A 175 -10.19 0.29 -24.52
N LYS A 176 -11.20 -0.53 -24.23
CA LYS A 176 -11.29 -1.96 -24.62
C LYS A 176 -12.63 -2.55 -24.18
#